data_AF-A0A9X8YLU0-F1
#
_entry.id   AF-A0A9X8YLU0-F1
#
_cell.length_a   1.000
_cell.length_b   1.000
_cell.length_c   1.000
_cell.angle_alpha   90.00
_cell.angle_beta   90.00
_cell.angle_gamma   90.00
#
_symmetry.space_group_name_H-M   'P 1'
#
loop_
_entity.id
_entity.type
_entity.pdbx_description
1 polymer ?
#
loop_
_entity_poly.entity_id
_entity_poly.type
_entity_poly.pdbx_seq_one_letter_code
_entity_poly.pdbx_strand_id
1 'polypeptide(L)'
;AEPVNKALVDRMIVELDKKLSAQIDEILHAPRFQALESTWRSAKVLVDRTDFRENIKILMLHATKDELLDDFEFAPEITQSGFYRHVYSTGYG
;
A
#
# COMPACT_ATOMS: atom_id res chain seq x y z
N ALA A 1 -23.59 26.79 37.49
CA ALA A 1 -22.80 26.32 36.33
C ALA A 1 -22.79 27.46 35.33
N GLU A 2 -21.63 28.09 35.09
CA GLU A 2 -21.51 29.12 34.05
C GLU A 2 -21.89 28.53 32.69
N PRO A 3 -22.65 29.27 31.85
CA PRO A 3 -23.03 28.78 30.53
C PRO A 3 -21.77 28.71 29.66
N VAL A 4 -21.39 27.48 29.29
CA VAL A 4 -20.30 27.25 28.33
C VAL A 4 -20.62 28.00 27.05
N ASN A 5 -19.75 28.92 26.65
CA ASN A 5 -19.91 29.69 25.43
C ASN A 5 -19.65 28.78 24.22
N LYS A 6 -20.70 28.12 23.74
CA LYS A 6 -20.67 27.17 22.64
C LYS A 6 -19.97 27.72 21.39
N ALA A 7 -20.20 28.98 21.06
CA ALA A 7 -19.56 29.65 19.92
C ALA A 7 -18.04 29.87 20.09
N LEU A 8 -17.53 29.89 21.33
CA LEU A 8 -16.09 29.92 21.59
C LEU A 8 -15.49 28.52 21.44
N VAL A 9 -16.17 27.48 21.93
CA VAL A 9 -15.76 26.08 21.75
C VAL A 9 -15.73 25.69 20.28
N ASP A 10 -16.77 26.03 19.52
CA ASP A 10 -16.84 25.74 18.07
C ASP A 10 -15.69 26.41 17.31
N ARG A 11 -15.32 27.64 17.68
CA ARG A 11 -14.15 28.33 17.11
C ARG A 11 -12.84 27.63 17.45
N MET A 12 -12.68 27.14 18.67
CA MET A 12 -11.49 26.38 19.07
C MET A 12 -11.37 25.06 18.32
N ILE A 13 -12.50 24.37 18.07
CA ILE A 13 -12.53 23.13 17.27
C ILE A 13 -12.09 23.43 15.84
N VAL A 14 -12.63 24.46 15.20
CA VAL A 14 -12.26 24.84 13.83
C VAL A 14 -10.76 25.15 13.71
N GLU A 15 -10.18 25.85 14.68
CA GLU A 15 -8.75 26.14 14.68
C GLU A 15 -7.88 24.89 14.92
N LEU A 16 -8.37 23.93 15.71
CA LEU A 16 -7.71 22.64 15.89
C LEU A 16 -7.77 21.80 14.61
N ASP A 17 -8.94 21.72 13.98
CA ASP A 17 -9.15 20.98 12.74
C ASP A 17 -8.26 21.53 11.62
N LYS A 18 -8.14 22.86 11.49
CA LYS A 18 -7.21 23.45 10.52
C LYS A 18 -5.77 23.01 10.73
N LYS A 19 -5.29 22.97 11.99
CA LYS A 19 -3.93 22.54 12.32
C LYS A 19 -3.74 21.05 12.03
N LEU A 20 -4.71 20.22 12.38
CA LEU A 20 -4.68 18.79 12.12
C LEU A 20 -4.73 18.50 10.62
N SER A 21 -5.64 19.12 9.87
CA SER A 21 -5.74 18.98 8.42
C SER A 21 -4.44 19.36 7.74
N ALA A 22 -3.84 20.51 8.08
CA ALA A 22 -2.56 20.92 7.51
C ALA A 22 -1.46 19.89 7.76
N GLN A 23 -1.39 19.33 8.98
CA GLN A 23 -0.38 18.32 9.30
C GLN A 23 -0.64 16.98 8.59
N ILE A 24 -1.89 16.56 8.51
CA ILE A 24 -2.27 15.32 7.81
C ILE A 24 -2.03 15.47 6.31
N ASP A 25 -2.34 16.61 5.73
CA ASP A 25 -2.06 16.88 4.32
C ASP A 25 -0.57 16.73 4.01
N GLU A 26 0.32 17.30 4.82
CA GLU A 26 1.77 17.13 4.64
C GLU A 26 2.20 15.65 4.73
N ILE A 27 1.63 14.88 5.66
CA ILE A 27 1.96 13.45 5.83
C ILE A 27 1.46 12.63 4.63
N LEU A 28 0.21 12.86 4.20
CA LEU A 28 -0.42 12.10 3.12
C LEU A 28 0.15 12.46 1.73
N HIS A 29 0.57 13.71 1.54
CA HIS A 29 1.18 14.16 0.28
C HIS A 29 2.69 13.90 0.19
N ALA A 30 3.29 13.32 1.23
CA ALA A 30 4.69 12.92 1.18
C ALA A 30 4.91 11.89 0.05
N PRO A 31 5.86 12.10 -0.88
CA PRO A 31 6.04 11.22 -2.05
C PRO A 31 6.26 9.74 -1.70
N ARG A 32 6.94 9.46 -0.59
CA ARG A 32 7.16 8.09 -0.10
C ARG A 32 5.87 7.43 0.36
N PHE A 33 4.99 8.19 1.01
CA PHE A 33 3.70 7.68 1.45
C PHE A 33 2.79 7.43 0.26
N GLN A 34 2.69 8.38 -0.66
CA GLN A 34 1.89 8.24 -1.88
C GLN A 34 2.34 7.07 -2.75
N ALA A 35 3.64 6.82 -2.87
CA ALA A 35 4.16 5.66 -3.59
C ALA A 35 3.62 4.35 -2.98
N LEU A 36 3.79 4.17 -1.67
CA LEU A 36 3.30 3.00 -0.94
C LEU A 36 1.78 2.87 -1.02
N GLU A 37 1.07 3.98 -0.77
CA GLU A 37 -0.39 4.04 -0.81
C GLU A 37 -0.94 3.67 -2.19
N SER A 38 -0.31 4.16 -3.27
CA SER A 38 -0.74 3.85 -4.64
C SER A 38 -0.65 2.36 -4.94
N THR A 39 0.44 1.69 -4.52
CA THR A 39 0.62 0.25 -4.68
C THR A 39 -0.47 -0.52 -3.93
N TRP A 40 -0.71 -0.21 -2.66
CA TRP A 40 -1.73 -0.91 -1.87
C TRP A 40 -3.16 -0.62 -2.32
N ARG A 41 -3.46 0.61 -2.74
CA ARG A 41 -4.77 0.95 -3.31
C ARG A 41 -5.01 0.22 -4.62
N SER A 42 -4.01 0.12 -5.50
CA SER A 42 -4.13 -0.66 -6.74
C SER A 42 -4.35 -2.16 -6.46
N ALA A 43 -3.65 -2.72 -5.47
CA ALA A 43 -3.83 -4.11 -5.06
C ALA A 43 -5.24 -4.34 -4.49
N LYS A 44 -5.75 -3.39 -3.68
CA LYS A 44 -7.12 -3.43 -3.17
C LYS A 44 -8.15 -3.38 -4.29
N VAL A 45 -7.95 -2.53 -5.30
CA VAL A 45 -8.83 -2.47 -6.49
C VAL A 45 -8.83 -3.78 -7.25
N LEU A 46 -7.67 -4.43 -7.40
CA LEU A 46 -7.56 -5.74 -8.05
C LEU A 46 -8.36 -6.80 -7.29
N VAL A 47 -8.20 -6.86 -5.96
CA VAL A 47 -8.94 -7.78 -5.09
C VAL A 47 -10.44 -7.50 -5.16
N ASP A 48 -10.87 -6.24 -5.06
CA ASP A 48 -12.28 -5.87 -5.04
C ASP A 48 -13.00 -6.14 -6.36
N ARG A 49 -12.28 -6.13 -7.48
CA ARG A 49 -12.83 -6.42 -8.81
C ARG A 49 -12.77 -7.89 -9.18
N THR A 50 -12.16 -8.73 -8.36
CA THR A 50 -12.01 -10.16 -8.62
C THR A 50 -13.13 -10.93 -7.93
N ASP A 51 -13.90 -11.72 -8.70
CA ASP A 51 -14.86 -12.65 -8.11
C ASP A 51 -14.15 -13.95 -7.69
N PHE A 52 -13.80 -14.03 -6.41
CA PHE A 52 -13.16 -15.22 -5.83
C PHE A 52 -14.07 -16.47 -5.79
N ARG A 53 -15.38 -16.35 -6.09
CA ARG A 53 -16.28 -17.50 -6.19
C ARG A 53 -16.04 -18.29 -7.48
N GLU A 54 -15.49 -17.66 -8.50
CA GLU A 54 -15.12 -18.26 -9.78
C GLU A 54 -13.76 -19.00 -9.73
N ASN A 55 -13.36 -19.49 -8.54
CA ASN A 55 -12.12 -20.23 -8.30
C ASN A 55 -10.84 -19.45 -8.74
N ILE A 56 -10.85 -18.14 -8.58
CA ILE A 56 -9.69 -17.28 -8.85
C ILE A 56 -8.84 -17.17 -7.59
N LYS A 57 -7.51 -17.26 -7.72
CA LYS A 57 -6.55 -17.02 -6.64
C LYS A 57 -5.54 -15.95 -7.06
N ILE A 58 -5.26 -15.03 -6.14
CA ILE A 58 -4.24 -14.00 -6.32
C ILE A 58 -3.10 -14.30 -5.36
N LEU A 59 -1.89 -14.41 -5.88
CA LEU A 59 -0.66 -14.58 -5.11
C LEU A 59 0.15 -13.28 -5.22
N MET A 60 0.65 -12.78 -4.08
CA MET A 60 1.42 -11.55 -4.03
C MET A 60 2.83 -11.86 -3.52
N LEU A 61 3.84 -11.42 -4.27
CA LEU A 61 5.25 -11.49 -3.90
C LEU A 61 5.76 -10.06 -3.69
N HIS A 62 6.33 -9.79 -2.52
CA HIS A 62 7.00 -8.52 -2.26
C HIS A 62 8.47 -8.63 -2.70
N ALA A 63 8.84 -7.88 -3.73
CA ALA A 63 10.21 -7.71 -4.19
C ALA A 63 10.37 -6.36 -4.88
N THR A 64 11.52 -5.73 -4.73
CA THR A 64 11.89 -4.55 -5.51
C THR A 64 12.43 -4.95 -6.88
N LYS A 65 12.48 -3.99 -7.81
CA LYS A 65 13.02 -4.23 -9.15
C LYS A 65 14.50 -4.63 -9.10
N ASP A 66 15.27 -4.00 -8.21
CA ASP A 66 16.71 -4.24 -8.08
C ASP A 66 16.96 -5.62 -7.45
N GLU A 67 16.19 -6.00 -6.40
CA GLU A 67 16.27 -7.35 -5.82
C GLU A 67 15.95 -8.46 -6.85
N LEU A 68 14.97 -8.22 -7.74
CA LEU A 68 14.67 -9.18 -8.80
C LEU A 68 15.78 -9.26 -9.85
N LEU A 69 16.39 -8.13 -10.21
CA LEU A 69 17.51 -8.12 -11.15
C LEU A 69 18.70 -8.88 -10.56
N ASP A 70 19.04 -8.58 -9.31
CA ASP A 70 20.10 -9.26 -8.57
C ASP A 70 19.84 -10.77 -8.52
N ASP A 71 18.62 -11.22 -8.20
CA ASP A 71 18.26 -12.65 -8.18
C ASP A 71 18.52 -13.34 -9.53
N PHE A 72 18.25 -12.66 -10.65
CA PHE A 72 18.55 -13.20 -11.98
C PHE A 72 20.04 -13.19 -12.32
N GLU A 73 20.80 -12.21 -11.86
CA GLU A 73 22.25 -12.13 -12.10
C GLU A 73 23.05 -13.14 -11.25
N PHE A 74 22.59 -13.42 -10.03
CA PHE A 74 23.22 -14.42 -9.16
C PHE A 74 22.93 -15.87 -9.58
N ALA A 75 21.81 -16.11 -10.26
CA ALA A 75 21.44 -17.45 -10.71
C ALA A 75 22.27 -17.86 -11.95
N PRO A 76 22.94 -19.03 -11.94
CA PRO A 76 23.66 -19.52 -13.13
C PRO A 76 22.76 -19.73 -14.35
N GLU A 77 21.50 -20.10 -14.09
CA GLU A 77 20.43 -20.25 -15.08
C GLU A 77 19.13 -19.69 -14.50
N ILE A 78 18.26 -19.15 -15.37
CA ILE A 78 16.97 -18.57 -14.95
C ILE A 78 16.11 -19.58 -14.18
N THR A 79 16.16 -20.85 -14.56
CA THR A 79 15.43 -21.97 -13.91
C THR A 79 15.87 -22.22 -12.46
N GLN A 80 17.01 -21.67 -12.05
CA GLN A 80 17.57 -21.80 -10.71
C GLN A 80 17.37 -20.53 -9.86
N SER A 81 16.79 -19.47 -10.45
CA SER A 81 16.48 -18.22 -9.73
C SER A 81 15.40 -18.43 -8.66
N GLY A 82 15.44 -17.60 -7.61
CA GLY A 82 14.41 -17.60 -6.57
C GLY A 82 13.04 -17.27 -7.14
N PHE A 83 12.95 -16.32 -8.07
CA PHE A 83 11.71 -15.97 -8.73
C PHE A 83 11.11 -17.15 -9.53
N TYR A 84 11.94 -17.90 -10.26
CA TYR A 84 11.48 -19.09 -10.99
C TYR A 84 10.87 -20.13 -10.06
N ARG A 85 11.46 -20.36 -8.88
CA ARG A 85 10.90 -21.29 -7.89
C ARG A 85 9.52 -20.86 -7.40
N HIS A 86 9.30 -19.56 -7.20
CA HIS A 86 8.00 -19.04 -6.77
C HIS A 86 6.94 -19.13 -7.86
N VAL A 87 7.29 -18.87 -9.12
CA VAL A 87 6.32 -18.87 -10.24
C VAL A 87 6.09 -20.27 -10.78
N TYR A 88 7.17 -20.98 -11.11
CA TYR A 88 7.10 -22.25 -11.81
C TYR A 88 7.01 -23.43 -10.84
N SER A 89 7.99 -23.60 -9.95
CA SER A 89 8.07 -24.80 -9.09
C SER A 89 6.99 -24.89 -8.02
N THR A 90 6.42 -23.78 -7.58
CA THR A 90 5.36 -23.79 -6.56
C THR A 90 3.95 -23.82 -7.17
N GLY A 91 3.81 -23.31 -8.40
CA GLY A 91 2.50 -23.19 -9.08
C GLY A 91 2.21 -24.30 -10.08
N TYR A 92 3.20 -24.68 -10.89
CA TYR A 92 3.04 -25.60 -12.02
C TYR A 92 3.81 -26.91 -11.87
N GLY A 93 5.02 -26.84 -11.28
CA GLY A 93 5.94 -27.96 -11.12
C GLY A 93 5.64 -28.86 -9.93
#